data_AF-I2C3N7-F1
#
_entry.id   AF-I2C3N7-F1
#
_cell.length_a   1.000
_cell.length_b   1.000
_cell.length_c   1.000
_cell.angle_alpha   90.00
_cell.angle_beta   90.00
_cell.angle_gamma   90.00
#
_symmetry.space_group_name_H-M   'P 1'
#
loop_
_entity.id
_entity.type
_entity.pdbx_description
1 polymer ?
#
loop_
_entity_poly.entity_id
_entity_poly.type
_entity_poly.pdbx_seq_one_letter_code
_entity_poly.pdbx_strand_id
1 'polypeptide(L)'
;MESIIAKTEKQLNDAFFVRKEVFVKEQHVPEEEEIDQFEDTSEHIVIYDGGQPVGAGRWRMKDGHGKLERICVMKSHRSLGVGAIIMQALEKAAAAKGADSFLLHAQTQAVPFYEKQGYRVTSGEEFLDAGIPHLEMIKEHKR
;
A
#
# COMPACT_ATOMS: atom_id res chain seq x y z
N MET A 1 9.19 13.32 8.33
CA MET A 1 8.88 12.06 7.60
C MET A 1 9.29 12.19 6.16
N GLU A 2 10.01 11.21 5.63
CA GLU A 2 10.53 11.16 4.26
C GLU A 2 9.99 9.91 3.55
N SER A 3 9.49 10.05 2.31
CA SER A 3 9.14 8.90 1.48
C SER A 3 10.24 8.59 0.48
N ILE A 4 10.64 7.34 0.36
CA ILE A 4 11.59 6.89 -0.65
C ILE A 4 11.03 5.72 -1.45
N ILE A 5 11.44 5.62 -2.72
CA ILE A 5 11.33 4.38 -3.49
C ILE A 5 12.52 3.52 -3.10
N ALA A 6 12.27 2.30 -2.60
CA ALA A 6 13.31 1.38 -2.19
C ALA A 6 14.08 0.87 -3.41
N LYS A 7 15.37 1.16 -3.46
CA LYS A 7 16.29 0.78 -4.56
C LYS A 7 17.47 -0.06 -4.10
N THR A 8 17.74 -0.06 -2.80
CA THR A 8 18.79 -0.88 -2.20
C THR A 8 18.17 -2.02 -1.41
N GLU A 9 18.94 -3.10 -1.23
CA GLU A 9 18.54 -4.25 -0.43
C GLU A 9 18.12 -3.84 0.99
N LYS A 10 18.86 -2.92 1.63
CA LYS A 10 18.50 -2.38 2.94
C LYS A 10 17.08 -1.76 2.93
N GLN A 11 16.79 -0.93 1.95
CA GLN A 11 15.50 -0.23 1.88
C GLN A 11 14.34 -1.19 1.60
N LEU A 12 14.57 -2.22 0.78
CA LEU A 12 13.59 -3.28 0.54
C LEU A 12 13.34 -4.09 1.83
N ASN A 13 14.40 -4.46 2.54
CA ASN A 13 14.29 -5.14 3.82
C ASN A 13 13.56 -4.28 4.87
N ASP A 14 13.76 -2.97 4.87
CA ASP A 14 13.01 -2.04 5.74
C ASP A 14 11.51 -1.99 5.36
N ALA A 15 11.17 -2.08 4.07
CA ALA A 15 9.78 -2.20 3.62
C ALA A 15 9.14 -3.50 4.11
N PHE A 16 9.82 -4.63 3.91
CA PHE A 16 9.37 -5.94 4.37
C PHE A 16 9.27 -6.02 5.88
N PHE A 17 10.17 -5.37 6.61
CA PHE A 17 10.11 -5.27 8.06
C PHE A 17 8.79 -4.63 8.51
N VAL A 18 8.45 -3.44 8.02
CA VAL A 18 7.20 -2.76 8.38
C VAL A 18 5.98 -3.60 8.02
N ARG A 19 5.98 -4.20 6.83
CA ARG A 19 4.92 -5.10 6.37
C ARG A 19 4.75 -6.31 7.29
N LYS A 20 5.85 -6.97 7.70
CA LYS A 20 5.82 -8.11 8.62
C LYS A 20 5.31 -7.71 10.01
N GLU A 21 5.71 -6.56 10.53
CA GLU A 21 5.19 -6.07 11.82
C GLU A 21 3.67 -5.85 11.78
N VAL A 22 3.14 -5.36 10.65
CA VAL A 22 1.71 -5.04 10.54
C VAL A 22 0.88 -6.26 10.10
N PHE A 23 1.19 -6.86 8.95
CA PHE A 23 0.35 -7.93 8.41
C PHE A 23 0.51 -9.24 9.17
N VAL A 24 1.75 -9.66 9.44
CA VAL A 24 2.00 -10.95 10.12
C VAL A 24 1.78 -10.83 11.62
N LYS A 25 2.49 -9.93 12.30
CA LYS A 25 2.45 -9.88 13.78
C LYS A 25 1.17 -9.26 14.35
N GLU A 26 0.62 -8.24 13.70
CA GLU A 26 -0.57 -7.56 14.21
C GLU A 26 -1.86 -8.13 13.62
N GLN A 27 -1.90 -8.37 12.31
CA GLN A 27 -3.11 -8.84 11.62
C GLN A 27 -3.18 -10.36 11.45
N HIS A 28 -2.13 -11.09 11.85
CA HIS A 28 -2.06 -12.55 11.80
C HIS A 28 -2.21 -13.14 10.39
N VAL A 29 -1.82 -12.40 9.36
CA VAL A 29 -1.65 -12.92 7.99
C VAL A 29 -0.52 -13.95 8.00
N PRO A 30 -0.69 -15.15 7.41
CA PRO A 30 0.38 -16.13 7.29
C PRO A 30 1.63 -15.54 6.64
N GLU A 31 2.82 -15.86 7.15
CA GLU A 31 4.07 -15.27 6.65
C GLU A 31 4.31 -15.62 5.17
N GLU A 32 3.91 -16.83 4.76
CA GLU A 32 3.94 -17.31 3.38
C GLU A 32 2.99 -16.56 2.43
N GLU A 33 1.96 -15.89 2.95
CA GLU A 33 1.03 -15.08 2.14
C GLU A 33 1.46 -13.60 2.05
N GLU A 34 2.36 -13.16 2.95
CA GLU A 34 2.81 -11.77 2.97
C GLU A 34 3.82 -11.47 1.87
N ILE A 35 4.75 -12.38 1.60
CA ILE A 35 5.75 -12.24 0.53
C ILE A 35 5.28 -13.07 -0.67
N ASP A 36 4.89 -12.39 -1.75
CA ASP A 36 4.31 -13.05 -2.92
C ASP A 36 5.18 -12.95 -4.18
N GLN A 37 4.75 -13.63 -5.25
CA GLN A 37 5.47 -13.66 -6.53
C GLN A 37 5.60 -12.28 -7.23
N PHE A 38 4.96 -11.23 -6.73
CA PHE A 38 5.00 -9.91 -7.34
C PHE A 38 6.03 -8.97 -6.70
N GLU A 39 6.75 -9.38 -5.64
CA GLU A 39 7.72 -8.51 -4.97
C GLU A 39 8.75 -7.92 -5.94
N ASP A 40 9.32 -8.74 -6.81
CA ASP A 40 10.39 -8.34 -7.76
C ASP A 40 9.86 -7.52 -8.94
N THR A 41 8.55 -7.58 -9.20
CA THR A 41 7.89 -6.85 -10.30
C THR A 41 7.20 -5.56 -9.83
N SER A 42 7.25 -5.29 -8.53
CA SER A 42 6.62 -4.12 -7.91
C SER A 42 7.67 -3.10 -7.49
N GLU A 43 7.31 -1.82 -7.51
CA GLU A 43 8.11 -0.78 -6.87
C GLU A 43 7.62 -0.58 -5.43
N HIS A 44 8.56 -0.66 -4.48
CA HIS A 44 8.30 -0.55 -3.06
C HIS A 44 8.59 0.86 -2.56
N ILE A 45 7.76 1.36 -1.65
CA ILE A 45 7.90 2.65 -0.99
C ILE A 45 8.03 2.42 0.51
N VAL A 46 8.93 3.18 1.13
CA VAL A 46 9.11 3.20 2.58
C VAL A 46 9.04 4.64 3.07
N ILE A 47 8.35 4.84 4.19
CA ILE A 47 8.33 6.10 4.93
C ILE A 47 9.25 5.98 6.12
N TYR A 48 10.17 6.93 6.25
CA TYR A 48 11.07 7.05 7.39
C TYR A 48 10.66 8.23 8.28
N ASP A 49 10.77 8.04 9.58
CA ASP A 49 10.77 9.12 10.56
C ASP A 49 12.04 9.03 11.42
N GLY A 50 12.89 10.06 11.37
CA GLY A 50 14.19 10.05 12.07
C GLY A 50 15.12 8.87 11.71
N GLY A 51 14.99 8.29 10.52
CA GLY A 51 15.76 7.12 10.08
C GLY A 51 15.15 5.77 10.48
N GLN A 52 14.03 5.75 11.19
CA GLN A 52 13.25 4.55 11.47
C GLN A 52 12.19 4.34 10.38
N PRO A 53 12.03 3.12 9.81
CA PRO A 53 10.94 2.84 8.88
C PRO A 53 9.61 2.71 9.63
N VAL A 54 8.61 3.49 9.24
CA VAL A 54 7.31 3.63 9.95
C VAL A 54 6.10 3.35 9.08
N GLY A 55 6.28 3.26 7.77
CA GLY A 55 5.23 2.98 6.80
C GLY A 55 5.81 2.34 5.55
N ALA A 56 5.02 1.52 4.88
CA ALA A 56 5.41 0.87 3.64
C ALA A 56 4.19 0.66 2.74
N GLY A 57 4.47 0.46 1.45
CA GLY A 57 3.49 0.07 0.44
C GLY A 57 4.21 -0.27 -0.86
N ARG A 58 3.51 -0.91 -1.78
CA ARG A 58 4.05 -1.18 -3.11
C ARG A 58 3.02 -0.89 -4.18
N TRP A 59 3.49 -0.78 -5.42
CA TRP A 59 2.60 -0.73 -6.56
C TRP A 59 3.18 -1.48 -7.75
N ARG A 60 2.29 -1.88 -8.66
CA ARG A 60 2.63 -2.48 -9.96
C ARG A 60 1.59 -2.10 -11.01
N MET A 61 1.98 -2.20 -12.29
CA MET A 61 1.04 -2.02 -13.39
C MET A 61 0.13 -3.26 -13.51
N LYS A 62 -1.18 -3.04 -13.68
CA LYS A 62 -2.17 -4.09 -13.97
C LYS A 62 -3.26 -3.50 -14.86
N ASP A 63 -3.38 -4.00 -16.10
CA ASP A 63 -4.45 -3.62 -17.03
C ASP A 63 -4.59 -2.10 -17.26
N GLY A 64 -3.47 -1.37 -17.28
CA GLY A 64 -3.44 0.11 -17.41
C GLY A 64 -3.60 0.88 -16.09
N HIS A 65 -3.90 0.19 -15.00
CA HIS A 65 -4.03 0.75 -13.66
C HIS A 65 -2.74 0.57 -12.85
N GLY A 66 -2.44 1.54 -11.99
CA GLY A 66 -1.49 1.36 -10.90
C GLY A 66 -2.17 0.61 -9.77
N LYS A 67 -1.93 -0.70 -9.64
CA LYS A 67 -2.44 -1.49 -8.53
C LYS A 67 -1.59 -1.22 -7.29
N LEU A 68 -2.19 -0.61 -6.26
CA LEU A 68 -1.55 -0.28 -4.99
C LEU A 68 -1.84 -1.41 -3.99
N GLU A 69 -0.80 -1.92 -3.36
CA GLU A 69 -0.87 -3.12 -2.52
C GLU A 69 0.00 -2.96 -1.27
N ARG A 70 -0.25 -3.79 -0.24
CA ARG A 70 0.57 -3.88 0.99
C ARG A 70 0.75 -2.54 1.72
N ILE A 71 -0.23 -1.65 1.66
CA ILE A 71 -0.19 -0.35 2.33
C ILE A 71 -0.34 -0.54 3.85
N CYS A 72 0.70 -0.22 4.60
CA CYS A 72 0.72 -0.41 6.05
C CYS A 72 1.47 0.70 6.79
N VAL A 73 1.02 0.99 8.01
CA VAL A 73 1.62 1.98 8.92
C VAL A 73 1.80 1.35 10.29
N MET A 74 3.00 1.49 10.86
CA MET A 74 3.33 1.08 12.21
C MET A 74 2.32 1.66 13.19
N LYS A 75 1.84 0.85 14.14
CA LYS A 75 0.81 1.26 15.12
C LYS A 75 1.15 2.57 15.84
N SER A 76 2.42 2.77 16.18
CA SER A 76 2.94 3.98 16.85
C SER A 76 2.85 5.27 16.02
N HIS A 77 2.65 5.17 14.70
CA HIS A 77 2.65 6.30 13.77
C HIS A 77 1.30 6.47 13.02
N ARG A 78 0.26 5.76 13.46
CA ARG A 78 -1.10 5.94 12.96
C ARG A 78 -1.65 7.30 13.41
N SER A 79 -2.59 7.83 12.63
CA SER A 79 -3.18 9.17 12.86
C SER A 79 -2.21 10.36 12.76
N LEU A 80 -0.95 10.14 12.34
CA LEU A 80 0.04 11.19 12.07
C LEU A 80 0.15 11.57 10.58
N GLY A 81 -0.80 11.10 9.74
CA GLY A 81 -0.82 11.38 8.30
C GLY A 81 0.06 10.47 7.44
N VAL A 82 0.80 9.52 8.02
CA VAL A 82 1.70 8.59 7.28
C VAL A 82 0.99 7.87 6.14
N GLY A 83 -0.23 7.38 6.37
CA GLY A 83 -1.00 6.68 5.33
C GLY A 83 -1.23 7.54 4.09
N ALA A 84 -1.54 8.83 4.26
CA ALA A 84 -1.73 9.74 3.13
C ALA A 84 -0.41 9.99 2.37
N ILE A 85 0.72 10.05 3.08
CA ILE A 85 2.06 10.19 2.47
C ILE A 85 2.37 8.96 1.60
N ILE A 86 2.09 7.75 2.10
CA ILE A 86 2.28 6.50 1.33
C ILE A 86 1.44 6.55 0.06
N MET A 87 0.15 6.87 0.17
CA MET A 87 -0.75 6.92 -0.99
C MET A 87 -0.27 7.91 -2.04
N GLN A 88 0.08 9.13 -1.64
CA GLN A 88 0.60 10.14 -2.57
C GLN A 88 1.88 9.69 -3.27
N ALA A 89 2.79 9.04 -2.55
CA ALA A 89 4.03 8.55 -3.11
C ALA A 89 3.79 7.40 -4.12
N LEU A 90 2.88 6.47 -3.79
CA LEU A 90 2.50 5.36 -4.66
C LEU A 90 1.81 5.85 -5.94
N GLU A 91 0.81 6.73 -5.78
CA GLU A 91 0.09 7.34 -6.90
C GLU A 91 1.04 8.10 -7.84
N LYS A 92 1.96 8.90 -7.27
CA LYS A 92 2.97 9.63 -8.04
C LYS A 92 3.89 8.68 -8.82
N ALA A 93 4.34 7.60 -8.20
CA ALA A 93 5.23 6.63 -8.84
C ALA A 93 4.50 5.90 -9.99
N ALA A 94 3.27 5.43 -9.74
CA ALA A 94 2.44 4.78 -10.75
C ALA A 94 2.09 5.72 -11.91
N ALA A 95 1.71 6.96 -11.62
CA ALA A 95 1.43 8.00 -12.61
C ALA A 95 2.63 8.27 -13.52
N ALA A 96 3.83 8.38 -12.94
CA ALA A 96 5.06 8.60 -13.69
C ALA A 96 5.41 7.43 -14.64
N LYS A 97 4.82 6.26 -14.42
CA LYS A 97 4.94 5.07 -15.28
C LYS A 97 3.74 4.87 -16.21
N GLY A 98 2.84 5.84 -16.30
CA GLY A 98 1.73 5.84 -17.26
C GLY A 98 0.45 5.18 -16.77
N ALA A 99 0.25 5.03 -15.45
CA ALA A 99 -1.03 4.55 -14.93
C ALA A 99 -2.17 5.56 -15.20
N ASP A 100 -3.28 5.05 -15.72
CA ASP A 100 -4.49 5.83 -16.03
C ASP A 100 -5.40 6.04 -14.82
N SER A 101 -5.31 5.14 -13.85
CA SER A 101 -5.98 5.26 -12.56
C SER A 101 -5.33 4.33 -11.56
N PHE A 102 -5.73 4.44 -10.29
CA PHE A 102 -5.16 3.70 -9.18
C PHE A 102 -6.20 2.74 -8.62
N LEU A 103 -5.85 1.46 -8.53
CA LEU A 103 -6.71 0.39 -8.04
C LEU A 103 -6.14 -0.14 -6.72
N LEU A 104 -7.00 -0.39 -5.74
CA LEU A 104 -6.60 -1.06 -4.51
C LEU A 104 -7.69 -1.99 -4.00
N HIS A 105 -7.28 -2.95 -3.18
CA HIS A 105 -8.15 -3.80 -2.39
C HIS A 105 -8.04 -3.29 -0.95
N ALA A 106 -9.06 -2.58 -0.49
CA ALA A 106 -9.10 -1.99 0.85
C ALA A 106 -9.73 -2.96 1.83
N GLN A 107 -9.10 -3.20 2.98
CA GLN A 107 -9.82 -3.81 4.11
C GLN A 107 -11.07 -3.00 4.39
N THR A 108 -12.22 -3.63 4.63
CA THR A 108 -13.51 -2.93 4.81
C THR A 108 -13.40 -1.79 5.84
N GLN A 109 -12.66 -2.01 6.94
CA GLN A 109 -12.41 -1.00 7.98
C GLN A 109 -11.61 0.23 7.52
N ALA A 110 -10.81 0.11 6.46
CA ALA A 110 -9.98 1.18 5.90
C ALA A 110 -10.68 1.97 4.80
N VAL A 111 -11.87 1.57 4.35
CA VAL A 111 -12.63 2.25 3.29
C VAL A 111 -12.81 3.76 3.57
N PRO A 112 -13.23 4.21 4.77
CA PRO A 112 -13.38 5.65 5.04
C PRO A 112 -12.08 6.45 4.92
N PHE A 113 -10.93 5.80 5.10
CA PHE A 113 -9.63 6.44 4.87
C PHE A 113 -9.40 6.65 3.36
N TYR A 114 -9.64 5.64 2.55
CA TYR A 114 -9.44 5.72 1.09
C TYR A 114 -10.46 6.65 0.41
N GLU A 115 -11.71 6.69 0.88
CA GLU A 115 -12.71 7.67 0.40
C GLU A 115 -12.22 9.11 0.59
N LYS A 116 -11.62 9.43 1.74
CA LYS A 116 -11.01 10.74 1.99
C LYS A 116 -9.83 11.06 1.07
N GLN A 117 -9.16 10.03 0.53
CA GLN A 117 -8.09 10.18 -0.47
C GLN A 117 -8.62 10.26 -1.92
N GLY A 118 -9.95 10.19 -2.10
CA GLY A 118 -10.62 10.31 -3.40
C GLY A 118 -10.87 8.99 -4.12
N TYR A 119 -10.74 7.85 -3.43
CA TYR A 119 -11.13 6.55 -3.97
C TYR A 119 -12.64 6.34 -3.85
N ARG A 120 -13.19 5.55 -4.78
CA ARG A 120 -14.58 5.08 -4.77
C ARG A 120 -14.60 3.56 -4.86
N VAL A 121 -15.55 2.92 -4.17
CA VAL A 121 -15.80 1.49 -4.29
C VAL A 121 -16.25 1.17 -5.73
N THR A 122 -15.67 0.13 -6.36
CA THR A 122 -16.01 -0.29 -7.74
C THR A 122 -17.18 -1.28 -7.76
N SER A 123 -17.22 -2.17 -6.78
CA SER A 123 -18.30 -3.13 -6.54
C SER A 123 -18.58 -3.19 -5.04
N GLY A 124 -19.86 -3.18 -4.65
CA GLY A 124 -20.27 -3.31 -3.24
C GLY A 124 -20.14 -4.73 -2.68
N GLU A 125 -19.65 -5.68 -3.48
CA GLU A 125 -19.44 -7.06 -3.07
C GLU A 125 -18.09 -7.19 -2.34
N GLU A 126 -18.15 -7.52 -1.06
CA GLU A 126 -16.97 -7.85 -0.28
C GLU A 126 -16.39 -9.20 -0.71
N PHE A 127 -15.06 -9.30 -0.70
CA PHE A 127 -14.34 -10.55 -0.88
C PHE A 127 -13.30 -10.73 0.23
N LEU A 128 -12.85 -11.97 0.44
CA LEU A 128 -11.81 -12.28 1.42
C LEU A 128 -10.43 -12.28 0.75
N ASP A 129 -9.48 -11.58 1.38
CA ASP A 129 -8.05 -11.63 1.06
C ASP A 129 -7.30 -11.92 2.37
N ALA A 130 -6.53 -13.02 2.39
CA ALA A 130 -5.94 -13.60 3.61
C ALA A 130 -6.94 -13.78 4.78
N GLY A 131 -8.20 -14.10 4.47
CA GLY A 131 -9.28 -14.24 5.46
C GLY A 131 -9.85 -12.92 6.01
N ILE A 132 -9.40 -11.78 5.50
CA ILE A 132 -9.86 -10.44 5.91
C ILE A 132 -10.84 -9.89 4.85
N PRO A 133 -11.98 -9.30 5.25
CA PRO A 133 -12.92 -8.67 4.32
C PRO A 133 -12.32 -7.44 3.63
N HIS A 134 -12.45 -7.40 2.31
CA HIS A 134 -11.97 -6.33 1.44
C HIS A 134 -13.02 -5.87 0.44
N LEU A 135 -12.91 -4.61 0.02
CA LEU A 135 -13.62 -4.00 -1.09
C LEU A 135 -12.63 -3.48 -2.12
N GLU A 136 -12.95 -3.64 -3.39
CA GLU A 136 -12.16 -3.03 -4.46
C GLU A 136 -12.53 -1.55 -4.60
N MET A 137 -11.50 -0.71 -4.67
CA MET A 137 -11.64 0.73 -4.82
C MET A 137 -10.74 1.27 -5.93
N ILE A 138 -11.23 2.30 -6.62
CA ILE A 138 -10.52 2.95 -7.72
C ILE A 138 -10.49 4.47 -7.54
N LYS A 139 -9.43 5.10 -8.04
CA LYS A 139 -9.29 6.56 -8.16
C LYS A 139 -8.75 6.91 -9.54
N GLU A 140 -9.51 7.69 -10.31
CA GLU A 140 -9.09 8.16 -11.63
C GLU A 140 -7.87 9.09 -11.54
N HIS A 141 -6.88 8.89 -12.40
CA HIS A 141 -5.78 9.84 -12.52
C HIS A 141 -6.25 11.01 -13.40
N LYS A 142 -6.51 12.15 -12.76
CA LYS A 142 -6.79 13.40 -13.48
C LYS A 142 -5.47 13.88 -14.10
N ARG A 143 -5.26 13.57 -15.36
CA ARG A 143 -4.15 14.07 -16.18
C ARG A 143 -4.22 15.59 -16.34
#